data_AF-A0A5B8CE68-F1
#
_entry.id   AF-A0A5B8CE68-F1
#
_cell.length_a   1.000
_cell.length_b   1.000
_cell.length_c   1.000
_cell.angle_alpha   90.00
_cell.angle_beta   90.00
_cell.angle_gamma   90.00
#
_symmetry.space_group_name_H-M   'P 1'
#
loop_
_entity.id
_entity.type
_entity.pdbx_description
1 polymer ?
#
loop_
_entity_poly.entity_id
_entity_poly.type
_entity_poly.pdbx_seq_one_letter_code
_entity_poly.pdbx_strand_id
1 'polypeptide(L)'
;MRQPISIPLLLGAIGLAAGPLHAASAPVEILVRHVGDRDSDGSILVDLRLLNEGEETQSISLPDRIEARLDLSGDTRTIWLERARDLPGHLSISAGGFLRAQYHFDAPPDVEVVGAEISIPAWNIPRIAIGRQAPPATAQLATAPSPANDQGGPPKEAAAPVSDRSAGNRFVSNLSVYEPIYAVYGPGTDSETRIQISFKYQLFGTRRDEGLPRSWRDGLHFAYTQRMFWDVAAHSSPFRNIDYQPELFYLTPSTTFASGISVSAQGGIRHESNGRDGDASRSINSIYVAPMAAIPLGGGYRLSIAPRLSFYVGDKSGNPDIRRYRGNTGLFMEVGEDEGLRLSTSTRFNFGSGKGAVNADLSYPLPRLLGGGPDLYLFAQGFAGYGENLLDYDRRMTRLRVGIAFVR
;
A
#
# COMPACT_ATOMS: atom_id res chain seq x y z
N MET A 1 -4.53 -27.26 66.62
CA MET A 1 -4.60 -25.79 66.69
C MET A 1 -3.75 -25.19 65.58
N ARG A 2 -4.26 -24.13 64.94
CA ARG A 2 -3.72 -23.35 63.80
C ARG A 2 -4.21 -23.80 62.41
N GLN A 3 -5.19 -23.03 61.93
CA GLN A 3 -5.77 -23.05 60.59
C GLN A 3 -4.85 -22.37 59.56
N PRO A 4 -4.94 -22.73 58.28
CA PRO A 4 -4.39 -21.93 57.18
C PRO A 4 -5.40 -20.89 56.69
N ILE A 5 -4.91 -19.67 56.52
CA ILE A 5 -5.61 -18.48 56.02
C ILE A 5 -5.90 -18.68 54.53
N SER A 6 -7.19 -18.65 54.17
CA SER A 6 -7.67 -18.63 52.78
C SER A 6 -7.99 -17.19 52.40
N ILE A 7 -7.34 -16.68 51.35
CA ILE A 7 -7.61 -15.36 50.76
C ILE A 7 -8.81 -15.52 49.80
N PRO A 8 -9.90 -14.74 49.94
CA PRO A 8 -11.07 -14.89 49.09
C PRO A 8 -10.86 -14.22 47.72
N LEU A 9 -11.23 -14.94 46.67
CA LEU A 9 -11.46 -14.40 45.33
C LEU A 9 -12.68 -13.47 45.37
N LEU A 10 -12.47 -12.18 45.08
CA LEU A 10 -13.56 -11.26 44.76
C LEU A 10 -14.14 -11.61 43.38
N LEU A 11 -15.34 -12.17 43.32
CA LEU A 11 -16.22 -12.08 42.15
C LEU A 11 -16.85 -10.68 42.15
N GLY A 12 -16.34 -9.79 41.30
CA GLY A 12 -16.99 -8.53 40.96
C GLY A 12 -18.03 -8.77 39.87
N ALA A 13 -19.30 -8.59 40.20
CA ALA A 13 -20.41 -8.54 39.25
C ALA A 13 -20.22 -7.38 38.26
N ILE A 14 -20.12 -7.68 36.97
CA ILE A 14 -20.20 -6.66 35.92
C ILE A 14 -21.68 -6.44 35.62
N GLY A 15 -22.15 -5.24 35.95
CA GLY A 15 -23.48 -4.77 35.63
C GLY A 15 -23.71 -4.71 34.12
N LEU A 16 -24.86 -5.22 33.70
CA LEU A 16 -25.45 -4.95 32.39
C LEU A 16 -25.67 -3.44 32.26
N ALA A 17 -24.75 -2.76 31.59
CA ALA A 17 -25.00 -1.42 31.08
C ALA A 17 -26.00 -1.55 29.94
N ALA A 18 -27.21 -1.04 30.17
CA ALA A 18 -28.19 -0.81 29.12
C ALA A 18 -27.53 0.04 28.02
N GLY A 19 -27.44 -0.53 26.82
CA GLY A 19 -26.98 0.22 25.64
C GLY A 19 -27.91 1.41 25.38
N PRO A 20 -27.41 2.45 24.69
CA PRO A 20 -28.27 3.56 24.30
C PRO A 20 -29.42 3.01 23.46
N LEU A 21 -30.65 3.34 23.85
CA LEU A 21 -31.82 3.18 22.99
C LEU A 21 -31.46 3.84 21.65
N HIS A 22 -31.27 3.03 20.61
CA HIS A 22 -31.34 3.54 19.25
C HIS A 22 -32.74 4.10 19.09
N ALA A 23 -32.85 5.42 19.00
CA ALA A 23 -34.04 6.03 18.42
C ALA A 23 -34.21 5.38 17.06
N ALA A 24 -35.27 4.59 16.88
CA ALA A 24 -35.62 4.02 15.60
C ALA A 24 -35.67 5.16 14.58
N SER A 25 -34.74 5.15 13.62
CA SER A 25 -34.78 6.08 12.49
C SER A 25 -36.12 5.90 11.79
N ALA A 26 -36.75 7.01 11.42
CA ALA A 26 -37.91 6.94 10.54
C ALA A 26 -37.48 6.16 9.27
N PRO A 27 -38.29 5.21 8.77
CA PRO A 27 -37.88 4.34 7.66
C PRO A 27 -37.71 5.09 6.33
N VAL A 28 -38.08 6.38 6.30
CA VAL A 28 -37.85 7.29 5.19
C VAL A 28 -37.15 8.55 5.70
N GLU A 29 -35.99 8.86 5.15
CA GLU A 29 -35.25 10.09 5.41
C GLU A 29 -35.68 11.18 4.41
N ILE A 30 -35.90 12.40 4.90
CA ILE A 30 -36.26 13.56 4.07
C ILE A 30 -35.08 14.53 4.06
N LEU A 31 -34.50 14.75 2.88
CA LEU A 31 -33.35 15.61 2.65
C LEU A 31 -33.77 16.82 1.81
N VAL A 32 -33.27 18.00 2.13
CA VAL A 32 -33.41 19.16 1.25
C VAL A 32 -32.30 19.11 0.21
N ARG A 33 -32.69 19.06 -1.06
CA ARG A 33 -31.75 19.08 -2.18
C ARG A 33 -31.33 20.51 -2.53
N HIS A 34 -32.29 21.41 -2.57
CA HIS A 34 -32.09 22.78 -3.02
C HIS A 34 -33.20 23.69 -2.51
N VAL A 35 -32.86 24.94 -2.21
CA VAL A 35 -33.80 26.00 -1.85
C VAL A 35 -33.31 27.28 -2.50
N GLY A 36 -34.21 28.02 -3.15
CA GLY A 36 -33.90 29.37 -3.63
C GLY A 36 -34.35 29.69 -5.06
N ASP A 37 -34.77 28.69 -5.84
CA ASP A 37 -35.35 28.96 -7.16
C ASP A 37 -36.72 29.61 -7.00
N ARG A 38 -37.02 30.64 -7.80
CA ARG A 38 -38.37 31.19 -7.85
C ARG A 38 -39.15 30.50 -8.95
N ASP A 39 -40.38 30.09 -8.67
CA ASP A 39 -41.31 29.60 -9.68
C ASP A 39 -41.87 30.77 -10.52
N SER A 40 -42.74 30.45 -11.48
CA SER A 40 -43.38 31.44 -12.36
C SER A 40 -44.23 32.47 -11.62
N ASP A 41 -44.66 32.15 -10.40
CA ASP A 41 -45.54 32.98 -9.57
C ASP A 41 -44.72 33.80 -8.55
N GLY A 42 -43.39 33.59 -8.52
CA GLY A 42 -42.44 34.32 -7.69
C GLY A 42 -42.20 33.70 -6.32
N SER A 43 -42.85 32.57 -6.01
CA SER A 43 -42.68 31.82 -4.77
C SER A 43 -41.35 31.06 -4.77
N ILE A 44 -40.74 30.89 -3.61
CA ILE A 44 -39.44 30.22 -3.47
C ILE A 44 -39.68 28.72 -3.33
N LEU A 45 -39.02 27.95 -4.20
CA LEU A 45 -39.07 26.51 -4.23
C LEU A 45 -38.12 25.88 -3.21
N VAL A 46 -38.62 24.84 -2.55
CA VAL A 46 -37.92 23.95 -1.63
C VAL A 46 -38.01 22.54 -2.21
N ASP A 47 -36.90 22.08 -2.79
CA ASP A 47 -36.80 20.74 -3.35
C ASP A 47 -36.36 19.73 -2.29
N LEU A 48 -37.16 18.68 -2.12
CA LEU A 48 -36.92 17.62 -1.16
C LEU A 48 -36.66 16.29 -1.87
N ARG A 49 -35.84 15.45 -1.24
CA ARG A 49 -35.59 14.06 -1.60
C ARG A 49 -36.05 13.19 -0.44
N LEU A 50 -36.94 12.25 -0.73
CA LEU A 50 -37.35 11.22 0.21
C LEU A 50 -36.62 9.94 -0.12
N LEU A 51 -35.87 9.40 0.84
CA LEU A 51 -35.03 8.22 0.69
C LEU A 51 -35.54 7.10 1.60
N ASN A 52 -35.90 5.96 1.04
CA ASN A 52 -36.23 4.77 1.81
C ASN A 52 -34.99 3.86 1.89
N GLU A 53 -34.29 3.89 3.02
CA GLU A 53 -33.13 3.03 3.27
C GLU A 53 -33.51 1.63 3.76
N GLY A 54 -34.81 1.37 3.97
CA GLY A 54 -35.33 0.09 4.41
C GLY A 54 -35.46 -0.94 3.29
N GLU A 55 -35.64 -2.20 3.71
CA GLU A 55 -35.80 -3.37 2.82
C GLU A 55 -37.25 -3.59 2.35
N GLU A 56 -38.20 -2.81 2.84
CA GLU A 56 -39.62 -2.88 2.46
C GLU A 56 -40.09 -1.58 1.82
N THR A 57 -41.15 -1.66 1.01
CA THR A 57 -41.80 -0.46 0.44
C THR A 57 -42.46 0.36 1.55
N GLN A 58 -42.11 1.64 1.64
CA GLN A 58 -42.61 2.55 2.65
C GLN A 58 -43.63 3.51 2.06
N SER A 59 -44.69 3.80 2.80
CA SER A 59 -45.68 4.82 2.44
C SER A 59 -45.54 6.02 3.35
N ILE A 60 -45.40 7.21 2.78
CA ILE A 60 -45.28 8.47 3.52
C ILE A 60 -46.39 9.44 3.13
N SER A 61 -46.97 10.08 4.14
CA SER A 61 -47.94 11.16 3.96
C SER A 61 -47.22 12.51 4.07
N LEU A 62 -47.33 13.32 3.02
CA LEU A 62 -46.82 14.68 2.98
C LEU A 62 -47.96 15.65 3.29
N PRO A 63 -47.88 16.53 4.30
CA PRO A 63 -48.95 17.48 4.60
C PRO A 63 -49.03 18.56 3.51
N ASP A 64 -50.23 19.11 3.27
CA ASP A 64 -50.43 20.19 2.30
C ASP A 64 -49.69 21.48 2.72
N ARG A 65 -49.46 21.66 4.02
CA ARG A 65 -48.74 22.79 4.60
C ARG A 65 -47.89 22.34 5.78
N ILE A 66 -46.65 22.84 5.87
CA ILE A 66 -45.73 22.51 6.96
C ILE A 66 -44.99 23.76 7.45
N GLU A 67 -44.78 23.82 8.76
CA GLU A 67 -44.06 24.94 9.41
C GLU A 67 -42.56 24.82 9.15
N ALA A 68 -41.93 25.91 8.73
CA ALA A 68 -40.49 26.05 8.63
C ALA A 68 -40.02 27.34 9.31
N ARG A 69 -38.74 27.39 9.68
CA ARG A 69 -38.11 28.58 10.26
C ARG A 69 -37.03 29.07 9.33
N LEU A 70 -37.11 30.35 8.98
CA LEU A 70 -36.15 31.05 8.14
C LEU A 70 -35.34 32.01 9.02
N ASP A 71 -34.02 31.84 9.05
CA ASP A 71 -33.09 32.72 9.76
C ASP A 71 -32.40 33.65 8.76
N LEU A 72 -32.69 34.95 8.93
CA LEU A 72 -32.13 36.04 8.12
C LEU A 72 -31.15 36.82 8.99
N SER A 73 -29.87 36.50 8.90
CA SER A 73 -28.80 37.22 9.62
C SER A 73 -29.04 37.37 11.13
N GLY A 74 -29.66 36.36 11.78
CA GLY A 74 -29.96 36.34 13.21
C GLY A 74 -31.41 36.67 13.59
N ASP A 75 -32.25 37.10 12.65
CA ASP A 75 -33.71 37.25 12.85
C ASP A 75 -34.42 35.98 12.36
N THR A 76 -34.93 35.16 13.29
CA THR A 76 -35.66 33.92 12.96
C THR A 76 -37.15 34.20 12.81
N ARG A 77 -37.70 33.89 11.63
CA ARG A 77 -39.12 34.00 11.32
C ARG A 77 -39.74 32.65 11.01
N THR A 78 -40.96 32.44 11.48
CA THR A 78 -41.76 31.26 11.12
C THR A 78 -42.45 31.50 9.79
N ILE A 79 -42.24 30.62 8.84
CA ILE A 79 -42.87 30.61 7.52
C ILE A 79 -43.63 29.30 7.32
N TRP A 80 -44.53 29.28 6.34
CA TRP A 80 -45.27 28.09 5.96
C TRP A 80 -44.87 27.66 4.56
N LEU A 81 -44.47 26.41 4.44
CA LEU A 81 -44.22 25.77 3.15
C LEU A 81 -45.50 25.08 2.70
N GLU A 82 -45.91 25.29 1.46
CA GLU A 82 -47.08 24.69 0.82
C GLU A 82 -46.65 23.64 -0.19
N ARG A 83 -47.33 22.49 -0.22
CA ARG A 83 -47.00 21.40 -1.14
C ARG A 83 -47.34 21.80 -2.57
N ALA A 84 -46.46 21.50 -3.52
CA ALA A 84 -46.73 21.72 -4.94
C ALA A 84 -48.01 20.98 -5.39
N ARG A 85 -48.82 21.62 -6.23
CA ARG A 85 -50.17 21.13 -6.59
C ARG A 85 -50.17 19.82 -7.38
N ASP A 86 -49.07 19.52 -8.06
CA ASP A 86 -48.85 18.32 -8.85
C ASP A 86 -48.29 17.14 -8.03
N LEU A 87 -47.96 17.36 -6.76
CA LEU A 87 -47.42 16.32 -5.88
C LEU A 87 -48.53 15.63 -5.07
N PRO A 88 -48.70 14.29 -5.20
CA PRO A 88 -49.64 13.52 -4.37
C PRO A 88 -49.31 13.62 -2.88
N GLY A 89 -50.34 13.67 -2.02
CA GLY A 89 -50.16 13.72 -0.57
C GLY A 89 -49.76 12.41 0.08
N HIS A 90 -49.89 11.29 -0.63
CA HIS A 90 -49.42 9.98 -0.20
C HIS A 90 -48.48 9.43 -1.26
N LEU A 91 -47.25 9.12 -0.86
CA LEU A 91 -46.21 8.61 -1.75
C LEU A 91 -45.75 7.23 -1.26
N SER A 92 -45.61 6.30 -2.19
CA SER A 92 -45.05 4.97 -1.92
C SER A 92 -43.65 4.89 -2.53
N ILE A 93 -42.66 4.60 -1.69
CA ILE A 93 -41.25 4.54 -2.05
C ILE A 93 -40.81 3.08 -1.89
N SER A 94 -40.39 2.44 -2.98
CA SER A 94 -39.87 1.07 -2.95
C SER A 94 -38.66 0.94 -2.01
N ALA A 95 -38.37 -0.27 -1.54
CA ALA A 95 -37.16 -0.56 -0.78
C ALA A 95 -35.90 -0.06 -1.52
N GLY A 96 -34.99 0.63 -0.81
CA GLY A 96 -33.80 1.26 -1.38
C GLY A 96 -34.08 2.37 -2.41
N GLY A 97 -35.34 2.80 -2.56
CA GLY A 97 -35.78 3.77 -3.56
C GLY A 97 -35.76 5.22 -3.07
N PHE A 98 -35.97 6.15 -4.00
CA PHE A 98 -36.12 7.57 -3.67
C PHE A 98 -37.19 8.25 -4.52
N LEU A 99 -37.80 9.32 -3.98
CA LEU A 99 -38.73 10.19 -4.70
C LEU A 99 -38.37 11.67 -4.50
N ARG A 100 -38.85 12.53 -5.40
CA ARG A 100 -38.77 13.99 -5.26
C ARG A 100 -40.09 14.52 -4.74
N ALA A 101 -40.01 15.45 -3.78
CA ALA A 101 -41.13 16.28 -3.37
C ALA A 101 -40.73 17.75 -3.51
N GLN A 102 -41.71 18.61 -3.77
CA GLN A 102 -41.50 20.03 -3.91
C GLN A 102 -42.53 20.78 -3.07
N TYR A 103 -42.02 21.76 -2.32
CA TYR A 103 -42.82 22.73 -1.59
C TYR A 103 -42.44 24.13 -2.03
N HIS A 104 -43.31 25.10 -1.82
CA HIS A 104 -43.05 26.52 -2.09
C HIS A 104 -43.45 27.39 -0.90
N PHE A 105 -42.89 28.59 -0.80
CA PHE A 105 -43.39 29.62 0.10
C PHE A 105 -43.24 31.00 -0.50
N ASP A 106 -44.11 31.91 -0.09
CA ASP A 106 -44.07 33.30 -0.52
C ASP A 106 -43.12 34.09 0.37
N ALA A 107 -42.10 34.68 -0.24
CA ALA A 107 -41.25 35.68 0.38
C ALA A 107 -41.56 37.06 -0.23
N PRO A 108 -41.70 38.12 0.59
CA PRO A 108 -41.84 39.48 0.08
C PRO A 108 -40.71 39.81 -0.92
N PRO A 109 -41.00 40.47 -2.05
CA PRO A 109 -40.04 40.69 -3.14
C PRO A 109 -38.83 41.55 -2.73
N ASP A 110 -38.94 42.27 -1.61
CA ASP A 110 -37.94 43.12 -0.97
C ASP A 110 -37.00 42.37 0.00
N VAL A 111 -37.24 41.08 0.27
CA VAL A 111 -36.39 40.25 1.15
C VAL A 111 -35.44 39.39 0.30
N GLU A 112 -34.14 39.67 0.38
CA GLU A 112 -33.11 38.80 -0.22
C GLU A 112 -32.92 37.56 0.65
N VAL A 113 -33.38 36.42 0.14
CA VAL A 113 -33.37 35.13 0.86
C VAL A 113 -32.10 34.32 0.56
N VAL A 114 -31.27 34.79 -0.37
CA VAL A 114 -29.99 34.17 -0.73
C VAL A 114 -29.00 34.35 0.42
N GLY A 115 -28.45 33.25 0.92
CA GLY A 115 -27.58 33.24 2.10
C GLY A 115 -28.32 33.09 3.44
N ALA A 116 -29.66 33.07 3.43
CA ALA A 116 -30.46 32.76 4.62
C ALA A 116 -30.43 31.25 4.94
N GLU A 117 -30.69 30.88 6.19
CA GLU A 117 -30.80 29.48 6.60
C GLU A 117 -32.27 29.07 6.80
N ILE A 118 -32.67 27.93 6.26
CA ILE A 118 -34.00 27.34 6.49
C ILE A 118 -33.90 26.05 7.30
N SER A 119 -34.83 25.85 8.23
CA SER A 119 -34.99 24.60 8.99
C SER A 119 -36.45 24.16 9.02
N ILE A 120 -36.70 22.85 9.00
CA ILE A 120 -38.05 22.27 9.02
C ILE A 120 -38.12 21.30 10.21
N PRO A 121 -38.50 21.79 11.42
CA PRO A 121 -38.42 21.00 12.64
C PRO A 121 -39.25 19.71 12.60
N ALA A 122 -40.39 19.72 11.91
CA ALA A 122 -41.29 18.58 11.80
C ALA A 122 -40.67 17.36 11.06
N TRP A 123 -39.60 17.57 10.29
CA TRP A 123 -38.86 16.51 9.60
C TRP A 123 -37.43 16.34 10.12
N ASN A 124 -37.09 16.94 11.27
CA ASN A 124 -35.73 16.95 11.84
C ASN A 124 -34.66 17.48 10.86
N ILE A 125 -35.03 18.35 9.92
CA ILE A 125 -34.10 18.92 8.96
C ILE A 125 -33.33 20.06 9.63
N PRO A 126 -31.98 19.95 9.78
CA PRO A 126 -31.17 21.01 10.36
C PRO A 126 -31.11 22.25 9.46
N ARG A 127 -30.56 23.36 9.98
CA ARG A 127 -30.40 24.63 9.26
C ARG A 127 -29.60 24.44 7.97
N ILE A 128 -30.18 24.81 6.83
CA ILE A 128 -29.57 24.71 5.50
C ILE A 128 -29.54 26.08 4.82
N ALA A 129 -28.38 26.46 4.30
CA ALA A 129 -28.21 27.72 3.58
C ALA A 129 -28.88 27.71 2.19
N ILE A 130 -29.54 28.80 1.85
CA ILE A 130 -30.21 29.03 0.56
C ILE A 130 -29.19 29.57 -0.45
N GLY A 131 -28.91 28.80 -1.51
CA GLY A 131 -27.93 29.14 -2.54
C GLY A 131 -28.56 29.60 -3.86
N ARG A 132 -27.86 30.42 -4.66
CA ARG A 132 -28.26 30.72 -6.04
C ARG A 132 -27.87 29.54 -6.94
N GLN A 133 -28.83 29.01 -7.71
CA GLN A 133 -28.51 28.07 -8.78
C GLN A 133 -27.92 28.84 -9.98
N ALA A 134 -26.75 28.42 -10.46
CA ALA A 134 -26.29 28.84 -11.79
C ALA A 134 -27.16 28.12 -12.83
N PRO A 135 -27.71 28.83 -13.84
CA PRO A 135 -28.63 28.22 -14.80
C PRO A 135 -27.97 27.04 -15.52
N PRO A 136 -28.71 25.95 -15.79
CA PRO A 136 -28.17 24.82 -16.53
C PRO A 136 -27.75 25.31 -17.92
N ALA A 137 -26.45 25.19 -18.22
CA ALA A 137 -25.91 25.54 -19.52
C ALA A 137 -26.62 24.72 -20.59
N THR A 138 -27.38 25.38 -21.45
CA THR A 138 -27.98 24.78 -22.63
C THR A 138 -26.84 24.34 -23.54
N ALA A 139 -26.77 23.05 -23.87
CA ALA A 139 -25.82 22.53 -24.84
C ALA A 139 -26.19 23.04 -26.25
N GLN A 140 -25.76 24.26 -26.58
CA GLN A 140 -25.65 24.69 -27.95
C GLN A 140 -24.39 24.05 -28.54
N LEU A 141 -24.56 23.33 -29.65
CA LEU A 141 -23.49 22.89 -30.54
C LEU A 141 -22.76 24.14 -31.05
N ALA A 142 -21.77 24.59 -30.28
CA ALA A 142 -20.85 25.61 -30.72
C ALA A 142 -19.93 24.99 -31.77
N THR A 143 -20.06 25.45 -33.01
CA THR A 143 -19.03 25.34 -34.05
C THR A 143 -17.69 25.75 -33.45
N ALA A 144 -16.68 24.88 -33.59
CA ALA A 144 -15.36 25.05 -33.01
C ALA A 144 -14.78 26.44 -33.32
N PRO A 145 -14.37 27.21 -32.30
CA PRO A 145 -13.47 28.33 -32.52
C PRO A 145 -12.12 27.77 -32.98
N SER A 146 -11.55 28.39 -34.01
CA SER A 146 -10.13 28.21 -34.32
C SER A 146 -9.29 28.58 -33.08
N PRO A 147 -8.14 27.90 -32.86
CA PRO A 147 -7.40 28.02 -31.61
C PRO A 147 -6.87 29.44 -31.46
N ALA A 148 -7.53 30.22 -30.61
CA ALA A 148 -6.88 31.36 -29.97
C ALA A 148 -5.91 30.79 -28.95
N ASN A 149 -4.67 31.27 -28.98
CA ASN A 149 -3.62 30.94 -28.03
C ASN A 149 -4.10 31.16 -26.58
N ASP A 150 -4.54 30.10 -25.93
CA ASP A 150 -4.68 30.05 -24.48
C ASP A 150 -3.29 29.94 -23.86
N GLN A 151 -2.71 31.09 -23.54
CA GLN A 151 -1.65 31.13 -22.53
C GLN A 151 -2.29 31.02 -21.13
N GLY A 152 -2.27 29.79 -20.60
CA GLY A 152 -1.63 29.55 -19.32
C GLY A 152 -2.45 29.69 -18.04
N GLY A 153 -3.54 28.93 -17.89
CA GLY A 153 -3.83 28.30 -16.60
C GLY A 153 -3.17 26.92 -16.57
N PRO A 154 -2.53 26.46 -15.47
CA PRO A 154 -1.98 25.11 -15.45
C PRO A 154 -3.11 24.12 -15.74
N PRO A 155 -2.91 23.15 -16.65
CA PRO A 155 -3.92 22.16 -16.95
C PRO A 155 -4.37 21.52 -15.64
N LYS A 156 -5.69 21.47 -15.43
CA LYS A 156 -6.29 20.80 -14.27
C LYS A 156 -5.84 19.34 -14.33
N GLU A 157 -4.92 18.97 -13.43
CA GLU A 157 -4.27 17.66 -13.45
C GLU A 157 -5.35 16.58 -13.36
N ALA A 158 -5.35 15.68 -14.34
CA ALA A 158 -6.29 14.58 -14.37
C ALA A 158 -6.08 13.71 -13.13
N ALA A 159 -7.17 13.36 -12.43
CA ALA A 159 -7.08 12.46 -11.30
C ALA A 159 -6.47 11.12 -11.76
N ALA A 160 -5.52 10.60 -10.99
CA ALA A 160 -4.91 9.31 -11.28
C ALA A 160 -5.99 8.21 -11.33
N PRO A 161 -5.85 7.22 -12.23
CA PRO A 161 -6.81 6.12 -12.32
C PRO A 161 -6.86 5.34 -11.00
N VAL A 162 -8.02 4.77 -10.65
CA VAL A 162 -8.23 4.03 -9.39
C VAL A 162 -7.26 2.83 -9.24
N SER A 163 -6.76 2.29 -10.35
CA SER A 163 -5.74 1.23 -10.37
C SER A 163 -4.34 1.71 -10.01
N ASP A 164 -4.07 3.02 -10.11
CA ASP A 164 -2.78 3.61 -9.80
C ASP A 164 -2.65 3.84 -8.29
N ARG A 165 -2.07 2.85 -7.62
CA ARG A 165 -1.74 2.92 -6.19
C ARG A 165 -0.46 3.73 -5.89
N SER A 166 0.23 4.21 -6.93
CA SER A 166 1.44 5.03 -6.79
C SER A 166 1.12 6.53 -6.65
N ALA A 167 -0.03 6.97 -7.17
CA ALA A 167 -0.47 8.35 -7.07
C ALA A 167 -0.58 8.82 -5.61
N GLY A 168 0.14 9.90 -5.28
CA GLY A 168 0.21 10.45 -3.92
C GLY A 168 0.96 9.57 -2.90
N ASN A 169 1.51 8.43 -3.31
CA ASN A 169 2.13 7.47 -2.41
C ASN A 169 3.66 7.55 -2.43
N ARG A 170 4.22 8.43 -1.58
CA ARG A 170 5.69 8.54 -1.39
C ARG A 170 6.36 7.25 -0.93
N PHE A 171 5.60 6.28 -0.39
CA PHE A 171 6.15 4.98 -0.05
C PHE A 171 6.61 4.22 -1.30
N VAL A 172 5.79 4.23 -2.35
CA VAL A 172 6.06 3.48 -3.59
C VAL A 172 7.28 4.06 -4.32
N SER A 173 7.46 5.38 -4.32
CA SER A 173 8.63 6.02 -4.94
C SER A 173 9.95 5.69 -4.25
N ASN A 174 9.90 5.38 -2.95
CA ASN A 174 11.08 5.03 -2.15
C ASN A 174 11.36 3.52 -2.11
N LEU A 175 10.45 2.71 -2.67
CA LEU A 175 10.58 1.27 -2.75
C LEU A 175 11.30 0.87 -4.04
N SER A 176 12.32 0.03 -3.93
CA SER A 176 13.06 -0.49 -5.08
C SER A 176 13.54 -1.91 -4.83
N VAL A 177 14.00 -2.58 -5.87
CA VAL A 177 14.50 -3.95 -5.79
C VAL A 177 15.86 -3.97 -5.07
N TYR A 178 16.13 -5.05 -4.33
CA TYR A 178 17.38 -5.21 -3.60
C TYR A 178 18.18 -6.44 -4.01
N GLU A 179 17.64 -7.63 -3.82
CA GLU A 179 18.16 -8.88 -4.38
C GLU A 179 17.22 -9.42 -5.49
N PRO A 180 17.64 -10.40 -6.29
CA PRO A 180 16.79 -11.00 -7.31
C PRO A 180 15.46 -11.52 -6.75
N ILE A 181 14.40 -11.41 -7.56
CA ILE A 181 13.06 -11.92 -7.26
C ILE A 181 12.77 -13.03 -8.27
N TYR A 182 12.65 -14.26 -7.78
CA TYR A 182 12.55 -15.44 -8.64
C TYR A 182 11.77 -16.58 -8.00
N ALA A 183 11.40 -17.54 -8.85
CA ALA A 183 10.92 -18.86 -8.48
C ALA A 183 11.63 -19.90 -9.35
N VAL A 184 12.29 -20.87 -8.71
CA VAL A 184 13.07 -21.91 -9.37
C VAL A 184 12.73 -23.29 -8.81
N TYR A 185 12.81 -24.32 -9.66
CA TYR A 185 12.55 -25.71 -9.34
C TYR A 185 13.73 -26.61 -9.72
N GLY A 186 14.05 -27.57 -8.86
CA GLY A 186 15.08 -28.59 -9.09
C GLY A 186 14.74 -29.88 -8.36
N PRO A 187 14.39 -30.97 -9.07
CA PRO A 187 13.91 -32.21 -8.46
C PRO A 187 15.01 -32.95 -7.68
N GLY A 188 14.58 -33.88 -6.81
CA GLY A 188 15.49 -34.81 -6.12
C GLY A 188 16.19 -34.21 -4.90
N THR A 189 15.61 -33.18 -4.28
CA THR A 189 16.14 -32.55 -3.06
C THR A 189 15.00 -32.36 -2.06
N ASP A 190 15.30 -32.22 -0.77
CA ASP A 190 14.33 -31.94 0.30
C ASP A 190 13.77 -30.50 0.28
N SER A 191 13.94 -29.76 -0.82
CA SER A 191 13.24 -28.50 -1.13
C SER A 191 13.46 -28.16 -2.60
N GLU A 192 12.69 -28.82 -3.45
CA GLU A 192 12.85 -28.74 -4.89
C GLU A 192 12.59 -27.32 -5.39
N THR A 193 11.65 -26.61 -4.77
CA THR A 193 11.31 -25.25 -5.16
C THR A 193 11.95 -24.24 -4.22
N ARG A 194 12.54 -23.18 -4.78
CA ARG A 194 13.01 -22.01 -4.04
C ARG A 194 12.39 -20.74 -4.62
N ILE A 195 11.80 -19.93 -3.75
CA ILE A 195 11.20 -18.64 -4.10
C ILE A 195 11.93 -17.57 -3.28
N GLN A 196 12.26 -16.45 -3.92
CA GLN A 196 12.85 -15.30 -3.24
C GLN A 196 12.09 -14.03 -3.59
N ILE A 197 11.77 -13.25 -2.55
CA ILE A 197 11.29 -11.88 -2.68
C ILE A 197 12.26 -10.97 -1.96
N SER A 198 12.55 -9.80 -2.54
CA SER A 198 13.48 -8.86 -1.95
C SER A 198 13.21 -7.43 -2.38
N PHE A 199 13.25 -6.50 -1.43
CA PHE A 199 13.12 -5.08 -1.69
C PHE A 199 13.99 -4.27 -0.71
N LYS A 200 14.26 -3.03 -1.09
CA LYS A 200 14.78 -1.99 -0.21
C LYS A 200 13.88 -0.75 -0.28
N TYR A 201 13.84 -0.05 0.84
CA TYR A 201 13.08 1.15 1.07
C TYR A 201 14.03 2.25 1.54
N GLN A 202 14.10 3.35 0.80
CA GLN A 202 14.90 4.52 1.16
C GLN A 202 14.18 5.32 2.25
N LEU A 203 14.73 5.33 3.46
CA LEU A 203 13.99 5.77 4.66
C LEU A 203 13.59 7.25 4.66
N PHE A 204 14.42 8.09 4.05
CA PHE A 204 14.22 9.54 4.01
C PHE A 204 13.93 10.05 2.60
N GLY A 205 13.62 9.13 1.67
CA GLY A 205 13.52 9.41 0.25
C GLY A 205 14.81 9.97 -0.34
N THR A 206 14.78 10.29 -1.62
CA THR A 206 15.87 10.98 -2.30
C THR A 206 15.59 12.48 -2.32
N ARG A 207 16.51 13.24 -1.72
CA ARG A 207 16.48 14.71 -1.81
C ARG A 207 16.85 15.24 -3.20
N ARG A 208 17.37 14.36 -4.08
CA ARG A 208 17.69 14.68 -5.47
C ARG A 208 16.46 15.04 -6.28
N ASP A 209 15.35 14.34 -6.05
CA ASP A 209 14.10 14.56 -6.79
C ASP A 209 13.45 15.89 -6.39
N GLU A 210 13.81 16.41 -5.22
CA GLU A 210 13.41 17.72 -4.71
C GLU A 210 14.40 18.84 -5.09
N GLY A 211 15.45 18.54 -5.88
CA GLY A 211 16.48 19.51 -6.27
C GLY A 211 17.40 19.96 -5.13
N LEU A 212 17.37 19.26 -3.99
CA LEU A 212 18.13 19.62 -2.80
C LEU A 212 19.54 18.99 -2.80
N PRO A 213 20.51 19.58 -2.09
CA PRO A 213 21.84 18.99 -1.95
C PRO A 213 21.79 17.59 -1.33
N ARG A 214 22.70 16.72 -1.78
CA ARG A 214 22.85 15.35 -1.24
C ARG A 214 23.01 15.38 0.29
N SER A 215 22.31 14.47 0.95
CA SER A 215 22.42 14.27 2.39
C SER A 215 22.91 12.86 2.69
N TRP A 216 23.58 12.68 3.83
CA TRP A 216 23.86 11.35 4.36
C TRP A 216 22.56 10.54 4.55
N ARG A 217 21.44 11.20 4.82
CA ARG A 217 20.13 10.53 4.98
C ARG A 217 19.69 9.77 3.72
N ASP A 218 20.11 10.22 2.54
CA ASP A 218 19.81 9.58 1.25
C ASP A 218 20.42 8.17 1.18
N GLY A 219 21.46 7.89 1.96
CA GLY A 219 22.11 6.59 2.02
C GLY A 219 21.39 5.57 2.92
N LEU A 220 20.45 5.99 3.76
CA LEU A 220 19.80 5.10 4.74
C LEU A 220 18.64 4.31 4.14
N HIS A 221 18.74 2.98 4.24
CA HIS A 221 17.79 2.06 3.67
C HIS A 221 17.39 0.98 4.68
N PHE A 222 16.11 0.64 4.68
CA PHE A 222 15.64 -0.64 5.16
C PHE A 222 15.57 -1.61 3.98
N ALA A 223 15.99 -2.85 4.14
CA ALA A 223 15.75 -3.91 3.19
C ALA A 223 15.13 -5.12 3.86
N TYR A 224 14.45 -5.91 3.04
CA TYR A 224 13.85 -7.15 3.43
C TYR A 224 14.05 -8.16 2.31
N THR A 225 14.70 -9.28 2.64
CA THR A 225 14.78 -10.46 1.77
C THR A 225 14.09 -11.62 2.48
N GLN A 226 13.27 -12.37 1.75
CA GLN A 226 12.67 -13.61 2.24
C GLN A 226 12.97 -14.74 1.27
N ARG A 227 13.56 -15.82 1.79
CA ARG A 227 13.90 -17.03 1.02
C ARG A 227 13.02 -18.18 1.48
N MET A 228 12.19 -18.69 0.59
CA MET A 228 11.26 -19.78 0.87
C MET A 228 11.74 -21.05 0.19
N PHE A 229 11.90 -22.12 0.97
CA PHE A 229 12.35 -23.44 0.53
C PHE A 229 11.17 -24.39 0.63
N TRP A 230 10.61 -24.71 -0.52
CA TRP A 230 9.36 -25.45 -0.65
C TRP A 230 9.64 -26.86 -1.14
N ASP A 231 9.26 -27.84 -0.32
CA ASP A 231 9.30 -29.26 -0.65
C ASP A 231 7.97 -29.61 -1.30
N VAL A 232 7.92 -29.49 -2.62
CA VAL A 232 6.68 -29.63 -3.39
C VAL A 232 6.31 -31.09 -3.58
N ALA A 233 7.30 -32.00 -3.56
CA ALA A 233 7.08 -33.42 -3.77
C ALA A 233 6.68 -34.16 -2.49
N ALA A 234 6.96 -33.60 -1.31
CA ALA A 234 6.51 -34.16 -0.05
C ALA A 234 4.98 -34.13 0.12
N HIS A 235 4.49 -34.97 1.04
CA HIS A 235 3.07 -35.04 1.38
C HIS A 235 2.55 -33.68 1.86
N SER A 236 1.45 -33.21 1.25
CA SER A 236 0.86 -31.89 1.47
C SER A 236 1.76 -30.70 1.10
N SER A 237 2.85 -30.94 0.37
CA SER A 237 3.75 -29.93 -0.19
C SER A 237 4.09 -28.78 0.78
N PRO A 238 4.73 -29.06 1.94
CA PRO A 238 5.01 -28.04 2.94
C PRO A 238 6.23 -27.18 2.59
N PHE A 239 6.25 -25.93 3.06
CA PHE A 239 7.50 -25.18 3.16
C PHE A 239 8.42 -25.85 4.19
N ARG A 240 9.55 -26.40 3.74
CA ARG A 240 10.58 -26.95 4.61
C ARG A 240 11.19 -25.85 5.48
N ASN A 241 11.46 -24.69 4.90
CA ASN A 241 12.05 -23.57 5.63
C ASN A 241 11.72 -22.24 4.97
N ILE A 242 11.63 -21.18 5.77
CA ILE A 242 11.50 -19.81 5.30
C ILE A 242 12.50 -18.98 6.09
N ASP A 243 13.45 -18.34 5.42
CA ASP A 243 14.39 -17.40 6.05
C ASP A 243 13.88 -15.97 5.86
N TYR A 244 13.76 -15.23 6.95
CA TYR A 244 13.39 -13.82 7.03
C TYR A 244 14.65 -12.99 7.28
N GLN A 245 14.94 -12.02 6.40
CA GLN A 245 16.17 -11.22 6.46
C GLN A 245 15.91 -9.71 6.36
N PRO A 246 15.41 -9.06 7.44
CA PRO A 246 15.40 -7.62 7.51
C PRO A 246 16.82 -7.06 7.73
N GLU A 247 17.09 -5.93 7.11
CA GLU A 247 18.38 -5.26 7.11
C GLU A 247 18.20 -3.75 7.19
N LEU A 248 18.99 -3.08 8.02
CA LEU A 248 19.10 -1.62 8.04
C LEU A 248 20.54 -1.27 7.66
N PHE A 249 20.71 -0.50 6.60
CA PHE A 249 22.04 -0.21 6.08
C PHE A 249 22.18 1.21 5.56
N TYR A 250 23.44 1.64 5.46
CA TYR A 250 23.87 2.83 4.76
C TYR A 250 24.55 2.43 3.45
N LEU A 251 24.14 3.03 2.34
CA LEU A 251 24.79 2.91 1.03
C LEU A 251 25.42 4.26 0.68
N THR A 252 26.73 4.28 0.46
CA THR A 252 27.41 5.52 0.07
C THR A 252 26.98 5.92 -1.35
N PRO A 253 26.98 7.23 -1.66
CA PRO A 253 26.93 7.67 -3.04
C PRO A 253 28.03 6.99 -3.86
N SER A 254 27.72 6.62 -5.10
CA SER A 254 28.72 6.07 -6.01
C SER A 254 29.59 7.19 -6.60
N THR A 255 30.90 6.95 -6.62
CA THR A 255 31.88 7.80 -7.31
C THR A 255 32.36 7.04 -8.54
N THR A 256 32.26 7.67 -9.72
CA THR A 256 32.76 7.09 -10.99
C THR A 256 34.02 7.82 -11.42
N PHE A 257 35.08 7.07 -11.66
CA PHE A 257 36.37 7.60 -12.12
C PHE A 257 36.38 7.79 -13.63
N ALA A 258 37.37 8.53 -14.14
CA ALA A 258 37.57 8.72 -15.58
C ALA A 258 37.77 7.41 -16.37
N SER A 259 38.21 6.34 -15.70
CA SER A 259 38.31 4.99 -16.25
C SER A 259 36.95 4.28 -16.46
N GLY A 260 35.85 4.89 -16.03
CA GLY A 260 34.51 4.29 -16.01
C GLY A 260 34.26 3.34 -14.84
N ILE A 261 35.27 3.10 -13.99
CA ILE A 261 35.11 2.31 -12.76
C ILE A 261 34.28 3.11 -11.77
N SER A 262 33.22 2.51 -11.25
CA SER A 262 32.40 3.09 -10.18
C SER A 262 32.69 2.38 -8.86
N VAL A 263 32.82 3.14 -7.78
CA VAL A 263 33.02 2.62 -6.42
C VAL A 263 31.94 3.13 -5.47
N SER A 264 31.58 2.30 -4.50
CA SER A 264 30.70 2.64 -3.38
C SER A 264 30.97 1.69 -2.21
N ALA A 265 30.26 1.85 -1.10
CA ALA A 265 30.27 0.91 -0.01
C ALA A 265 28.89 0.80 0.63
N GLN A 266 28.59 -0.38 1.15
CA GLN A 266 27.42 -0.65 1.96
C GLN A 266 27.87 -1.12 3.35
N GLY A 267 27.22 -0.62 4.40
CA GLY A 267 27.43 -1.13 5.76
C GLY A 267 26.12 -1.11 6.53
N GLY A 268 25.88 -2.12 7.35
CA GLY A 268 24.58 -2.25 8.01
C GLY A 268 24.51 -3.32 9.07
N ILE A 269 23.32 -3.40 9.66
CA ILE A 269 22.90 -4.45 10.59
C ILE A 269 21.88 -5.34 9.86
N ARG A 270 22.08 -6.66 9.96
CA ARG A 270 21.20 -7.66 9.35
C ARG A 270 20.79 -8.67 10.40
N HIS A 271 19.48 -8.88 10.52
CA HIS A 271 18.91 -10.01 11.23
C HIS A 271 18.55 -11.09 10.20
N GLU A 272 18.75 -12.35 10.56
CA GLU A 272 18.30 -13.50 9.77
C GLU A 272 17.72 -14.53 10.73
N SER A 273 16.48 -14.94 10.52
CA SER A 273 15.83 -16.01 11.29
C SER A 273 14.93 -16.86 10.41
N ASN A 274 14.57 -18.05 10.88
CA ASN A 274 13.65 -18.92 10.14
C ASN A 274 12.20 -18.89 10.64
N GLY A 275 11.89 -18.03 11.62
CA GLY A 275 10.56 -17.89 12.21
C GLY A 275 10.03 -19.14 12.93
N ARG A 276 10.89 -20.12 13.24
CA ARG A 276 10.52 -21.34 13.98
C ARG A 276 10.79 -21.21 15.47
N ASP A 277 10.13 -22.05 16.26
CA ASP A 277 10.33 -22.21 17.70
C ASP A 277 11.10 -23.51 18.03
N GLY A 278 11.37 -23.70 19.32
CA GLY A 278 12.02 -24.91 19.87
C GLY A 278 13.35 -25.26 19.19
N ASP A 279 13.60 -26.56 19.03
CA ASP A 279 14.85 -27.10 18.49
C ASP A 279 15.08 -26.76 17.00
N ALA A 280 14.02 -26.38 16.28
CA ALA A 280 14.10 -25.94 14.90
C ALA A 280 14.33 -24.43 14.76
N SER A 281 14.29 -23.67 15.86
CA SER A 281 14.51 -22.23 15.86
C SER A 281 15.96 -21.91 15.49
N ARG A 282 16.12 -21.05 14.49
CA ARG A 282 17.43 -20.55 14.08
C ARG A 282 17.37 -19.05 13.92
N SER A 283 18.39 -18.37 14.43
CA SER A 283 18.53 -16.92 14.27
C SER A 283 19.99 -16.47 14.38
N ILE A 284 20.29 -15.37 13.71
CA ILE A 284 21.60 -14.72 13.77
C ILE A 284 21.47 -13.23 13.48
N ASN A 285 22.20 -12.43 14.24
CA ASN A 285 22.35 -11.00 13.97
C ASN A 285 23.79 -10.73 13.53
N SER A 286 23.95 -9.82 12.57
CA SER A 286 25.27 -9.44 12.07
C SER A 286 25.37 -7.95 11.81
N ILE A 287 26.55 -7.40 12.06
CA ILE A 287 26.99 -6.10 11.55
C ILE A 287 27.95 -6.39 10.40
N TYR A 288 27.86 -5.65 9.29
CA TYR A 288 28.73 -5.90 8.15
C TYR A 288 29.17 -4.61 7.46
N VAL A 289 30.24 -4.75 6.68
CA VAL A 289 30.70 -3.77 5.70
C VAL A 289 31.03 -4.49 4.39
N ALA A 290 30.70 -3.86 3.28
CA ALA A 290 30.92 -4.35 1.94
C ALA A 290 31.30 -3.19 1.01
N PRO A 291 32.60 -2.90 0.79
CA PRO A 291 33.00 -2.04 -0.32
C PRO A 291 32.59 -2.69 -1.65
N MET A 292 32.29 -1.87 -2.64
CA MET A 292 31.76 -2.30 -3.93
C MET A 292 32.48 -1.59 -5.05
N ALA A 293 32.74 -2.31 -6.13
CA ALA A 293 33.26 -1.75 -7.37
C ALA A 293 32.48 -2.32 -8.56
N ALA A 294 32.22 -1.48 -9.56
CA ALA A 294 31.70 -1.88 -10.85
C ALA A 294 32.70 -1.47 -11.94
N ILE A 295 33.17 -2.44 -12.71
CA ILE A 295 34.28 -2.32 -13.65
C ILE A 295 33.75 -2.61 -15.06
N PRO A 296 33.84 -1.67 -16.01
CA PRO A 296 33.49 -1.95 -17.39
C PRO A 296 34.50 -2.93 -18.00
N LEU A 297 34.02 -3.98 -18.67
CA LEU A 297 34.85 -4.98 -19.36
C LEU A 297 34.90 -4.75 -20.88
N GLY A 298 34.12 -3.81 -21.40
CA GLY A 298 33.93 -3.59 -22.84
C GLY A 298 32.76 -4.41 -23.41
N GLY A 299 32.29 -4.04 -24.60
CA GLY A 299 31.19 -4.74 -25.28
C GLY A 299 29.86 -4.78 -24.51
N GLY A 300 29.61 -3.78 -23.65
CA GLY A 300 28.41 -3.74 -22.78
C GLY A 300 28.51 -4.58 -21.51
N TYR A 301 29.59 -5.32 -21.30
CA TYR A 301 29.80 -6.12 -20.11
C TYR A 301 30.36 -5.29 -18.95
N ARG A 302 29.88 -5.59 -17.75
CA ARG A 302 30.35 -5.01 -16.49
C ARG A 302 30.58 -6.10 -15.46
N LEU A 303 31.65 -5.95 -14.68
CA LEU A 303 31.95 -6.78 -13.52
C LEU A 303 31.70 -5.97 -12.25
N SER A 304 30.72 -6.37 -11.46
CA SER A 304 30.50 -5.86 -10.11
C SER A 304 31.14 -6.80 -9.09
N ILE A 305 31.86 -6.27 -8.11
CA ILE A 305 32.48 -7.03 -7.03
C ILE A 305 32.17 -6.34 -5.71
N ALA A 306 31.77 -7.11 -4.71
CA ALA A 306 31.55 -6.64 -3.36
C ALA A 306 32.02 -7.70 -2.33
N PRO A 307 33.28 -7.64 -1.85
CA PRO A 307 33.67 -8.43 -0.69
C PRO A 307 32.90 -7.93 0.54
N ARG A 308 32.49 -8.84 1.41
CA ARG A 308 31.73 -8.54 2.63
C ARG A 308 32.46 -9.12 3.84
N LEU A 309 32.62 -8.29 4.86
CA LEU A 309 33.05 -8.71 6.19
C LEU A 309 31.88 -8.56 7.17
N SER A 310 31.57 -9.62 7.92
CA SER A 310 30.45 -9.69 8.84
C SER A 310 30.90 -10.13 10.24
N PHE A 311 30.34 -9.48 11.26
CA PHE A 311 30.55 -9.77 12.67
C PHE A 311 29.24 -10.17 13.31
N TYR A 312 29.19 -11.35 13.92
CA TYR A 312 27.97 -11.85 14.53
C TYR A 312 27.78 -11.30 15.94
N VAL A 313 26.63 -10.69 16.18
CA VAL A 313 26.28 -10.02 17.44
C VAL A 313 25.04 -10.65 18.06
N GLY A 314 24.78 -10.38 19.34
CA GLY A 314 23.60 -10.87 20.05
C GLY A 314 23.52 -12.41 20.17
N ASP A 315 22.31 -12.86 20.54
CA ASP A 315 22.00 -14.27 20.75
C ASP A 315 22.13 -15.10 19.46
N LYS A 316 22.64 -16.32 19.66
CA LYS A 316 22.85 -17.37 18.65
C LYS A 316 22.59 -18.75 19.24
N SER A 317 21.85 -18.84 20.35
CA SER A 317 21.61 -20.06 21.12
C SER A 317 21.06 -21.22 20.27
N GLY A 318 20.18 -20.95 19.31
CA GLY A 318 19.65 -21.96 18.37
C GLY A 318 20.66 -22.49 17.35
N ASN A 319 21.84 -21.87 17.22
CA ASN A 319 22.88 -22.24 16.25
C ASN A 319 24.26 -21.69 16.69
N PRO A 320 24.81 -22.17 17.81
CA PRO A 320 25.96 -21.56 18.46
C PRO A 320 27.25 -21.68 17.63
N ASP A 321 27.38 -22.71 16.80
CA ASP A 321 28.56 -22.95 15.96
C ASP A 321 28.37 -22.49 14.50
N ILE A 322 27.32 -21.72 14.18
CA ILE A 322 27.02 -21.22 12.82
C ILE A 322 28.21 -20.53 12.14
N ARG A 323 29.05 -19.83 12.93
CA ARG A 323 30.28 -19.20 12.43
C ARG A 323 31.22 -20.22 11.81
N ARG A 324 31.29 -21.45 12.32
CA ARG A 324 32.11 -22.54 11.77
C ARG A 324 31.76 -22.86 10.32
N TYR A 325 30.52 -22.64 9.90
CA TYR A 325 30.05 -22.99 8.54
C TYR A 325 30.02 -21.78 7.61
N ARG A 326 29.59 -20.62 8.12
CA ARG A 326 29.43 -19.40 7.32
C ARG A 326 30.67 -18.51 7.28
N GLY A 327 31.52 -18.60 8.30
CA GLY A 327 32.67 -17.72 8.46
C GLY A 327 32.28 -16.28 8.74
N ASN A 328 33.19 -15.36 8.46
CA ASN A 328 32.99 -13.92 8.62
C ASN A 328 33.14 -13.17 7.28
N THR A 329 33.54 -13.87 6.23
CA THR A 329 33.86 -13.29 4.94
C THR A 329 32.98 -13.88 3.86
N GLY A 330 32.54 -13.02 2.96
CA GLY A 330 31.88 -13.41 1.72
C GLY A 330 32.34 -12.56 0.55
N LEU A 331 32.05 -13.03 -0.65
CA LEU A 331 32.35 -12.29 -1.87
C LEU A 331 31.13 -12.40 -2.78
N PHE A 332 30.57 -11.25 -3.15
CA PHE A 332 29.63 -11.12 -4.24
C PHE A 332 30.37 -10.70 -5.50
N MET A 333 30.05 -11.34 -6.62
CA MET A 333 30.53 -11.00 -7.95
C MET A 333 29.38 -11.10 -8.94
N GLU A 334 29.31 -10.19 -9.88
CA GLU A 334 28.33 -10.23 -10.95
C GLU A 334 29.00 -9.81 -12.25
N VAL A 335 28.85 -10.60 -13.30
CA VAL A 335 29.32 -10.26 -14.64
C VAL A 335 28.17 -10.42 -15.63
N GLY A 336 27.94 -9.39 -16.43
CA GLY A 336 26.89 -9.46 -17.44
C GLY A 336 26.72 -8.18 -18.24
N GLU A 337 25.85 -8.30 -19.23
CA GLU A 337 25.31 -7.18 -20.01
C GLU A 337 23.96 -6.78 -19.41
N ASP A 338 23.67 -5.47 -19.32
CA ASP A 338 22.45 -4.96 -18.68
C ASP A 338 21.17 -5.55 -19.33
N GLU A 339 21.20 -5.75 -20.65
CA GLU A 339 20.10 -6.34 -21.43
C GLU A 339 20.40 -7.78 -21.94
N GLY A 340 21.48 -8.41 -21.49
CA GLY A 340 21.94 -9.69 -22.04
C GLY A 340 22.07 -10.79 -21.00
N LEU A 341 23.06 -11.67 -21.17
CA LEU A 341 23.38 -12.70 -20.18
C LEU A 341 23.97 -12.07 -18.91
N ARG A 342 23.54 -12.54 -17.74
CA ARG A 342 24.12 -12.14 -16.45
C ARG A 342 24.36 -13.34 -15.57
N LEU A 343 25.58 -13.44 -15.04
CA LEU A 343 25.99 -14.39 -14.01
C LEU A 343 26.28 -13.65 -12.72
N SER A 344 25.54 -13.96 -11.66
CA SER A 344 25.79 -13.51 -10.30
C SER A 344 26.32 -14.65 -9.47
N THR A 345 27.23 -14.39 -8.54
CA THR A 345 27.81 -15.38 -7.64
C THR A 345 27.99 -14.77 -6.26
N SER A 346 27.56 -15.49 -5.23
CA SER A 346 27.82 -15.11 -3.84
C SER A 346 28.46 -16.26 -3.08
N THR A 347 29.50 -15.94 -2.33
CA THR A 347 30.28 -16.93 -1.58
C THR A 347 30.32 -16.58 -0.10
N ARG A 348 30.49 -17.61 0.72
CA ARG A 348 30.80 -17.52 2.15
C ARG A 348 31.95 -18.47 2.43
N PHE A 349 32.92 -18.05 3.21
CA PHE A 349 34.04 -18.90 3.56
C PHE A 349 34.51 -18.66 5.00
N ASN A 350 34.82 -19.74 5.70
CA ASN A 350 35.52 -19.74 6.96
C ASN A 350 36.92 -20.34 6.78
N PHE A 351 37.93 -19.48 6.77
CA PHE A 351 39.34 -19.89 6.64
C PHE A 351 39.81 -20.82 7.77
N GLY A 352 39.27 -20.70 8.98
CA GLY A 352 39.67 -21.52 10.13
C GLY A 352 39.11 -22.95 10.09
N SER A 353 37.90 -23.14 9.53
CA SER A 353 37.27 -24.47 9.44
C SER A 353 37.35 -25.11 8.06
N GLY A 354 37.73 -24.35 7.03
CA GLY A 354 37.70 -24.76 5.62
C GLY A 354 36.29 -24.90 5.05
N LYS A 355 35.24 -24.54 5.80
CA LYS A 355 33.85 -24.63 5.35
C LYS A 355 33.40 -23.36 4.64
N GLY A 356 32.45 -23.51 3.75
CA GLY A 356 31.88 -22.39 3.02
C GLY A 356 30.76 -22.83 2.10
N ALA A 357 30.30 -21.89 1.28
CA ALA A 357 29.33 -22.13 0.24
C ALA A 357 29.49 -21.16 -0.93
N VAL A 358 29.02 -21.59 -2.09
CA VAL A 358 28.90 -20.80 -3.31
C VAL A 358 27.45 -20.91 -3.80
N ASN A 359 26.84 -19.77 -4.08
CA ASN A 359 25.61 -19.66 -4.87
C ASN A 359 25.98 -19.02 -6.19
N ALA A 360 25.43 -19.51 -7.30
CA ALA A 360 25.57 -18.94 -8.62
C ALA A 360 24.20 -18.85 -9.29
N ASP A 361 23.87 -17.69 -9.83
CA ASP A 361 22.61 -17.41 -10.48
C ASP A 361 22.90 -16.91 -11.90
N LEU A 362 22.35 -17.59 -12.91
CA LEU A 362 22.48 -17.25 -14.33
C LEU A 362 21.12 -16.80 -14.84
N SER A 363 21.07 -15.67 -15.55
CA SER A 363 19.83 -15.13 -16.09
C SER A 363 19.96 -14.63 -17.53
N TYR A 364 18.88 -14.79 -18.31
CA TYR A 364 18.79 -14.27 -19.68
C TYR A 364 17.36 -13.75 -19.95
N PRO A 365 17.19 -12.56 -20.57
CA PRO A 365 15.87 -12.00 -20.79
C PRO A 365 15.09 -12.82 -21.82
N LEU A 366 13.91 -13.30 -21.41
CA LEU A 366 13.00 -14.01 -22.31
C LEU A 366 12.61 -13.17 -23.54
N PRO A 367 12.48 -11.83 -23.46
CA PRO A 367 12.19 -11.04 -24.65
C PRO A 367 13.19 -11.16 -25.79
N ARG A 368 14.49 -11.33 -25.48
CA ARG A 368 15.50 -11.58 -26.51
C ARG A 368 15.45 -13.00 -27.06
N LEU A 369 15.05 -13.97 -26.23
CA LEU A 369 14.97 -15.38 -26.64
C LEU A 369 13.72 -15.67 -27.49
N LEU A 370 12.60 -15.03 -27.16
CA LEU A 370 11.28 -15.29 -27.75
C LEU A 370 10.88 -14.26 -28.81
N GLY A 371 11.62 -13.16 -28.96
CA GLY A 371 11.31 -12.08 -29.91
C GLY A 371 10.16 -11.17 -29.46
N GLY A 372 9.89 -11.08 -28.17
CA GLY A 372 8.78 -10.32 -27.58
C GLY A 372 8.49 -10.77 -26.13
N GLY A 373 7.43 -10.27 -25.50
CA GLY A 373 7.12 -10.61 -24.10
C GLY A 373 6.96 -12.12 -23.83
N PRO A 374 6.98 -12.55 -22.54
CA PRO A 374 6.84 -11.73 -21.34
C PRO A 374 8.15 -11.10 -20.84
N ASP A 375 8.04 -9.98 -20.12
CA ASP A 375 9.15 -9.27 -19.45
C ASP A 375 9.64 -10.03 -18.21
N LEU A 376 10.22 -11.19 -18.45
CA LEU A 376 10.77 -12.11 -17.47
C LEU A 376 12.17 -12.55 -17.90
N TYR A 377 12.89 -13.15 -16.97
CA TYR A 377 14.20 -13.74 -17.23
C TYR A 377 14.13 -15.25 -17.06
N LEU A 378 14.66 -16.01 -18.03
CA LEU A 378 15.06 -17.39 -17.78
C LEU A 378 16.12 -17.36 -16.70
N PHE A 379 15.99 -18.20 -15.68
CA PHE A 379 16.83 -18.16 -14.50
C PHE A 379 17.28 -19.56 -14.10
N ALA A 380 18.58 -19.75 -13.92
CA ALA A 380 19.18 -20.99 -13.43
C ALA A 380 20.00 -20.70 -12.17
N GLN A 381 19.81 -21.52 -11.15
CA GLN A 381 20.47 -21.36 -9.85
C GLN A 381 21.27 -22.63 -9.51
N GLY A 382 22.50 -22.43 -9.07
CA GLY A 382 23.35 -23.44 -8.46
C GLY A 382 23.71 -23.08 -7.02
N PHE A 383 23.67 -24.06 -6.12
CA PHE A 383 24.21 -23.96 -4.77
C PHE A 383 25.17 -25.13 -4.51
N ALA A 384 26.31 -24.86 -3.87
CA ALA A 384 27.18 -25.90 -3.35
C ALA A 384 27.84 -25.44 -2.04
N GLY A 385 27.75 -26.27 -1.00
CA GLY A 385 28.42 -26.04 0.29
C GLY A 385 27.48 -26.16 1.47
N TYR A 386 27.75 -25.39 2.53
CA TYR A 386 27.00 -25.44 3.79
C TYR A 386 25.96 -24.33 3.92
N GLY A 387 24.79 -24.66 4.48
CA GLY A 387 23.82 -23.67 4.94
C GLY A 387 23.22 -22.81 3.83
N GLU A 388 22.60 -23.46 2.84
CA GLU A 388 21.76 -22.76 1.86
C GLU A 388 20.64 -21.98 2.55
N ASN A 389 20.07 -22.60 3.59
CA ASN A 389 19.07 -22.04 4.47
C ASN A 389 19.52 -22.10 5.94
N LEU A 390 18.82 -21.40 6.82
CA LEU A 390 19.24 -21.31 8.22
C LEU A 390 18.95 -22.58 9.04
N LEU A 391 17.89 -23.34 8.70
CA LEU A 391 17.56 -24.62 9.34
C LEU A 391 18.68 -25.65 9.14
N ASP A 392 19.21 -25.73 7.93
CA ASP A 392 20.25 -26.67 7.49
C ASP A 392 21.65 -26.01 7.45
N TYR A 393 21.92 -25.02 8.33
CA TYR A 393 23.17 -24.22 8.30
C TYR A 393 24.46 -25.06 8.38
N ASP A 394 24.38 -26.23 8.99
CA ASP A 394 25.48 -27.16 9.24
C ASP A 394 25.53 -28.35 8.26
N ARG A 395 24.56 -28.46 7.35
CA ARG A 395 24.50 -29.52 6.33
C ARG A 395 25.16 -29.07 5.03
N ARG A 396 25.96 -29.98 4.45
CA ARG A 396 26.54 -29.80 3.11
C ARG A 396 25.57 -30.33 2.07
N MET A 397 25.29 -29.53 1.04
CA MET A 397 24.42 -29.91 -0.07
C MET A 397 24.87 -29.29 -1.39
N THR A 398 24.40 -29.87 -2.49
CA THR A 398 24.54 -29.31 -3.84
C THR A 398 23.15 -29.31 -4.48
N ARG A 399 22.74 -28.20 -5.07
CA ARG A 399 21.43 -28.05 -5.69
C ARG A 399 21.54 -27.30 -7.00
N LEU A 400 20.76 -27.72 -7.97
CA LEU A 400 20.61 -27.07 -9.27
C LEU A 400 19.13 -26.89 -9.52
N ARG A 401 18.73 -25.67 -9.88
CA ARG A 401 17.33 -25.32 -10.13
C ARG A 401 17.22 -24.44 -11.36
N VAL A 402 16.08 -24.49 -12.04
CA VAL A 402 15.75 -23.63 -13.17
C VAL A 402 14.34 -23.07 -12.98
N GLY A 403 14.10 -21.86 -13.47
CA GLY A 403 12.80 -21.23 -13.43
C GLY A 403 12.85 -19.83 -14.03
N ILE A 404 12.13 -18.91 -13.39
CA ILE A 404 11.95 -17.55 -13.87
C ILE A 404 12.34 -16.53 -12.80
N ALA A 405 12.86 -15.40 -13.24
CA ALA A 405 13.03 -14.22 -12.41
C ALA A 405 12.23 -13.05 -12.98
N PHE A 406 11.69 -12.24 -12.08
CA PHE A 406 11.04 -10.96 -12.38
C PHE A 406 12.07 -9.84 -12.38
N VAL A 407 13.05 -9.95 -11.49
CA VAL A 407 14.19 -9.03 -11.40
C VAL A 407 15.45 -9.83 -11.10
N ARG A 408 16.56 -9.41 -11.68
CA ARG A 408 17.85 -10.11 -11.69
C ARG A 408 18.99 -9.22 -11.24
#